data_AF-A0A837IS86-F1
#
_entry.id   AF-A0A837IS86-F1
#
_cell.length_a   1.000
_cell.length_b   1.000
_cell.length_c   1.000
_cell.angle_alpha   90.00
_cell.angle_beta   90.00
_cell.angle_gamma   90.00
#
_symmetry.space_group_name_H-M   'P 1'
#
loop_
_entity.id
_entity.type
_entity.pdbx_description
1 polymer ?
#
loop_
_entity_poly.entity_id
_entity_poly.type
_entity_poly.pdbx_seq_one_letter_code
_entity_poly.pdbx_strand_id
1 'polypeptide(L)' 'MAKKEVNTDLWVASQLKECGISYDAQGSNVKELDETLKTASKRGTGKAGYPEYVSVVDDYVIVI' A
#
# COMPACT_ATOMS: atom_id res chain seq x y z
N MET A 1 -2.39 8.57 12.19
CA MET A 1 -0.94 8.49 11.93
C MET A 1 -0.18 9.25 12.99
N ALA A 2 0.87 8.64 13.55
CA ALA A 2 1.83 9.39 14.35
C ALA A 2 2.62 10.35 13.43
N LYS A 3 3.04 11.52 13.92
CA LYS A 3 3.80 12.52 13.13
C LYS A 3 5.02 11.96 12.36
N LYS A 4 5.60 10.85 12.83
CA LYS A 4 6.76 10.19 12.21
C LYS A 4 6.41 9.35 10.98
N GLU A 5 5.20 8.78 10.94
CA GLU A 5 4.75 7.95 9.81
C GLU A 5 4.46 8.83 8.59
N VAL A 6 3.80 9.98 8.80
CA VAL A 6 3.45 10.91 7.72
C VAL A 6 4.64 11.32 6.85
N ASN A 7 5.79 11.64 7.45
CA ASN A 7 6.98 12.02 6.69
C ASN A 7 7.55 10.84 5.88
N THR A 8 7.46 9.63 6.44
CA THR A 8 7.92 8.42 5.77
C THR A 8 6.99 8.08 4.60
N ASP A 9 5.68 8.21 4.79
CA ASP A 9 4.68 7.95 3.74
C ASP A 9 4.86 8.93 2.57
N LEU A 10 5.03 10.22 2.86
CA LEU A 10 5.32 11.22 1.83
C LEU A 10 6.65 10.96 1.10
N TRP A 11 7.67 10.51 1.84
CA TRP A 11 8.94 10.11 1.23
C TRP A 11 8.76 8.92 0.30
N VAL A 12 8.08 7.85 0.73
CA VAL A 12 7.78 6.68 -0.12
C VAL A 12 7.02 7.08 -1.39
N ALA A 13 5.96 7.88 -1.25
CA ALA A 13 5.21 8.39 -2.39
C ALA A 13 6.09 9.17 -3.38
N SER A 14 7.04 9.96 -2.88
CA SER A 14 8.01 10.66 -3.73
C SER A 14 8.91 9.69 -4.51
N GLN A 15 9.37 8.60 -3.88
CA GLN A 15 10.21 7.60 -4.52
C GLN A 15 9.45 6.82 -5.60
N LEU A 16 8.21 6.40 -5.32
CA LEU A 16 7.35 5.74 -6.32
C LEU A 16 7.14 6.65 -7.55
N LYS A 17 6.89 7.94 -7.31
CA LYS A 17 6.74 8.93 -8.37
C LYS A 17 8.03 9.14 -9.17
N GLU A 18 9.18 9.25 -8.51
CA GLU A 18 10.50 9.38 -9.16
C GLU A 18 10.83 8.16 -10.03
N CYS A 19 10.42 6.96 -9.61
CA CYS A 19 10.56 5.72 -10.38
C CYS A 19 9.50 5.54 -11.47
N GLY A 20 8.51 6.44 -11.59
CA GLY A 20 7.41 6.31 -12.55
C GLY A 20 6.42 5.18 -12.21
N ILE A 21 6.39 4.73 -10.97
CA ILE A 21 5.50 3.66 -10.49
C ILE A 21 4.17 4.27 -10.05
N SER A 22 3.09 3.81 -10.68
CA SER A 22 1.73 4.18 -10.26
C SER A 22 1.33 3.42 -9.00
N TYR A 23 0.60 4.09 -8.11
CA TYR A 23 0.16 3.52 -6.84
C TYR A 23 -1.25 3.98 -6.49
N ASP A 24 -1.96 3.10 -5.81
CA ASP A 24 -3.22 3.39 -5.12
C ASP A 24 -2.90 3.73 -3.66
N ALA A 25 -3.61 4.72 -3.10
CA ALA A 25 -3.48 5.05 -1.69
C ALA A 25 -4.56 4.32 -0.88
N GLN A 26 -4.20 3.86 0.33
CA GLN A 26 -5.15 3.27 1.30
C GLN A 26 -5.88 2.02 0.75
N GLY A 27 -5.12 1.05 0.25
CA GLY A 27 -5.64 -0.17 -0.39
C GLY A 27 -5.36 -0.20 -1.89
N SER A 28 -6.17 -0.93 -2.65
CA SER A 28 -6.02 -1.05 -4.10
C SER A 28 -7.34 -0.84 -4.83
N ASN A 29 -7.25 -0.31 -6.05
CA ASN A 29 -8.36 -0.21 -6.99
C ASN A 29 -8.56 -1.51 -7.79
N VAL A 30 -7.60 -2.45 -7.74
CA VAL A 30 -7.77 -3.81 -8.27
C VAL A 30 -8.59 -4.60 -7.27
N LYS A 31 -9.77 -5.04 -7.68
CA LYS A 31 -10.76 -5.67 -6.80
C LYS A 31 -10.19 -6.88 -6.04
N GLU A 32 -9.50 -7.76 -6.75
CA GLU A 32 -8.93 -8.98 -6.17
C GLU A 32 -7.87 -8.66 -5.11
N LEU A 33 -7.08 -7.60 -5.31
CA LEU A 33 -6.10 -7.13 -4.33
C LEU A 33 -6.79 -6.50 -3.12
N ASP A 34 -7.79 -5.64 -3.33
CA ASP A 34 -8.56 -5.03 -2.25
C ASP A 34 -9.24 -6.07 -1.34
N GLU A 35 -9.87 -7.07 -1.94
CA GLU A 35 -10.49 -8.18 -1.22
C GLU A 35 -9.45 -9.00 -0.42
N THR A 36 -8.28 -9.24 -1.01
CA THR A 36 -7.19 -9.96 -0.33
C THR A 36 -6.62 -9.18 0.84
N LEU A 37 -6.35 -7.88 0.65
CA LEU A 37 -5.76 -7.00 1.67
C LEU A 37 -6.65 -6.84 2.92
N LYS A 38 -7.96 -6.97 2.77
CA LYS A 38 -8.92 -7.01 3.90
C LYS A 38 -8.73 -8.20 4.83
N THR A 39 -8.03 -9.24 4.39
CA THR A 39 -7.75 -10.43 5.21
C THR A 39 -6.26 -10.59 5.55
N ALA A 40 -5.37 -9.86 4.86
CA ALA A 40 -3.92 -9.95 4.98
C ALA A 40 -3.33 -9.10 6.14
N SER A 41 -3.89 -9.20 7.34
CA SER A 41 -3.35 -8.47 8.51
C SER A 41 -1.92 -8.93 8.83
N LYS A 42 -0.95 -8.00 8.74
CA LYS A 42 0.46 -8.23 9.14
C LYS A 42 0.59 -8.77 10.58
N ARG A 43 -0.34 -8.42 11.47
CA ARG A 43 -0.37 -8.85 12.89
C ARG A 43 -1.21 -10.11 13.14
N GLY A 44 -1.74 -10.75 12.09
CA GLY A 44 -2.57 -11.95 12.21
C GLY A 44 -3.91 -11.72 12.91
N THR A 45 -4.41 -10.47 12.93
CA THR A 45 -5.60 -10.11 13.71
C THR A 45 -6.93 -10.41 13.00
N GLY A 46 -6.89 -10.81 11.73
CA GLY A 46 -8.09 -11.01 10.89
C GLY A 46 -8.87 -9.73 10.58
N LYS A 47 -8.34 -8.56 10.93
CA LYS A 47 -8.91 -7.25 10.59
C LYS A 47 -8.38 -6.77 9.24
N ALA A 48 -9.18 -5.95 8.56
CA ALA A 48 -8.77 -5.31 7.32
C ALA A 48 -7.47 -4.52 7.48
N GLY A 49 -6.49 -4.84 6.63
CA GLY A 49 -5.32 -4.01 6.44
C GLY A 49 -5.67 -2.86 5.49
N TYR A 50 -5.14 -1.68 5.79
CA TYR A 50 -5.22 -0.51 4.91
C TYR A 50 -3.79 -0.07 4.62
N PRO A 51 -3.09 -0.73 3.68
CA PRO A 51 -1.75 -0.31 3.28
C PRO A 51 -1.79 1.12 2.79
N GLU A 52 -0.76 1.89 3.13
CA GLU A 52 -0.63 3.28 2.72
C GLU A 52 -0.56 3.38 1.19
N TYR A 53 0.20 2.48 0.56
CA TYR A 53 0.37 2.44 -0.89
C TYR A 53 0.36 1.00 -1.44
N VAL A 54 -0.34 0.80 -2.55
CA VAL A 54 -0.33 -0.47 -3.31
C VAL A 54 -0.01 -0.19 -4.77
N SER A 55 0.95 -0.92 -5.33
CA SER A 55 1.33 -0.83 -6.74
C SER A 55 1.39 -2.21 -7.37
N VAL A 56 0.99 -2.30 -8.63
CA VAL A 56 1.24 -3.47 -9.49
C VAL A 56 2.34 -3.08 -10.47
N VAL A 57 3.44 -3.84 -10.46
CA VAL A 57 4.59 -3.64 -11.34
C VAL A 57 4.91 -4.97 -11.99
N ASP A 58 4.58 -5.10 -13.29
CA ASP A 58 4.64 -6.34 -14.04
C ASP A 58 3.94 -7.49 -13.27
N ASP A 59 4.69 -8.51 -12.88
CA ASP A 59 4.18 -9.70 -12.17
C ASP A 59 4.18 -9.55 -10.64
N TYR A 60 4.55 -8.37 -10.11
CA TYR A 60 4.73 -8.13 -8.68
C TYR A 60 3.72 -7.13 -8.13
N VAL A 61 3.37 -7.34 -6.86
CA VAL A 61 2.57 -6.39 -6.07
C VAL A 61 3.45 -5.84 -4.95
N ILE A 62 3.57 -4.52 -4.92
CA ILE A 62 4.24 -3.79 -3.84
C ILE A 62 3.16 -3.34 -2.87
N VAL A 63 3.27 -3.73 -1.61
CA VAL A 63 2.34 -3.37 -0.53
C VAL A 63 3.14 -2.72 0.59
N ILE A 64 2.91 -1.43 0.81
CA ILE A 64 3.60 -0.64 1.84
C ILE A 64 2.62 -0.40 2.97
#